data_AF-A0AAD8NY12-F1
#
_entry.id   AF-A0AAD8NY12-F1
#
_cell.length_a   1.000
_cell.length_b   1.000
_cell.length_c   1.000
_cell.angle_alpha   90.00
_cell.angle_beta   90.00
_cell.angle_gamma   90.00
#
_symmetry.space_group_name_H-M   'P 1'
#
loop_
_entity.id
_entity.type
_entity.pdbx_description
1 polymer ?
#
loop_
_entity_poly.entity_id
_entity_poly.type
_entity_poly.pdbx_seq_one_letter_code
_entity_poly.pdbx_strand_id
1 'polypeptide(L)'
;MGKGTGSFGKRRNKTHTLCVRCGRRSFHLQKSRCSACAYPAARVRKYNWSEKAIRRKTTGTGRMRYLRNVPRRFKSNFREGTQATPRTKGTVSSA
;
A
#
# COMPACT_ATOMS: atom_id res chain seq x y z
N MET A 1 4.49 26.85 -36.18
CA MET A 1 3.93 27.60 -35.02
C MET A 1 2.55 27.02 -34.73
N GLY A 2 2.20 26.66 -33.49
CA GLY A 2 0.86 26.11 -33.18
C GLY A 2 0.81 25.09 -32.04
N LYS A 3 -0.42 24.83 -31.56
CA LYS A 3 -0.75 23.76 -30.60
C LYS A 3 -0.68 22.39 -31.29
N GLY A 4 -0.81 21.29 -30.54
CA GLY A 4 -0.88 19.95 -31.14
C GLY A 4 0.48 19.38 -31.55
N THR A 5 0.58 18.80 -32.74
CA THR A 5 1.69 17.94 -33.20
C THR A 5 3.09 18.54 -32.95
N GLY A 6 3.31 19.80 -33.33
CA GLY A 6 4.62 20.46 -33.14
C GLY A 6 5.02 20.66 -31.66
N SER A 7 4.05 20.73 -30.74
CA SER A 7 4.29 20.84 -29.30
C SER A 7 4.56 19.49 -28.63
N PHE A 8 3.98 18.39 -29.14
CA PHE A 8 4.22 17.04 -28.62
C PHE A 8 5.66 16.58 -28.90
N GLY A 9 6.22 16.89 -30.07
CA GLY A 9 7.61 16.55 -30.42
C GLY A 9 8.67 17.16 -29.48
N LYS A 10 8.32 18.22 -28.74
CA LYS A 10 9.21 18.92 -27.80
C LYS A 10 9.15 18.39 -26.35
N ARG A 11 8.36 17.35 -26.04
CA ARG A 11 8.13 16.85 -24.67
C ARG A 11 9.27 15.98 -24.12
N ARG A 12 10.48 16.53 -24.05
CA ARG A 12 11.69 15.84 -23.55
C ARG A 12 11.87 16.01 -22.04
N ASN A 13 11.55 17.18 -21.51
CA ASN A 13 11.63 17.48 -20.08
C ASN A 13 10.60 16.70 -19.27
N LYS A 14 10.99 16.25 -18.07
CA LYS A 14 10.12 15.48 -17.17
C LYS A 14 9.73 16.34 -15.97
N THR A 15 8.43 16.44 -15.72
CA THR A 15 7.90 17.12 -14.53
C THR A 15 7.67 16.14 -13.39
N HIS A 16 7.12 14.96 -13.70
CA HIS A 16 6.75 13.94 -12.72
C HIS A 16 7.56 12.64 -12.89
N THR A 17 8.17 12.17 -11.80
CA THR A 17 8.90 10.89 -11.71
C THR A 17 8.28 9.96 -10.66
N LEU A 18 8.83 8.76 -10.49
CA LEU A 18 8.39 7.80 -9.49
C LEU A 18 8.63 8.34 -8.07
N CYS A 19 7.60 8.27 -7.23
CA CYS A 19 7.70 8.62 -5.82
C CYS A 19 8.10 7.41 -4.98
N VAL A 20 9.14 7.56 -4.16
CA VAL A 20 9.66 6.51 -3.26
C VAL A 20 8.58 5.98 -2.31
N ARG A 21 7.75 6.85 -1.73
CA ARG A 21 6.73 6.44 -0.74
C ARG A 21 5.58 5.65 -1.33
N CYS A 22 5.05 6.07 -2.49
CA CYS A 22 3.80 5.50 -3.03
C CYS A 22 3.96 4.74 -4.36
N GLY A 23 5.17 4.69 -4.94
CA GLY A 23 5.46 3.98 -6.19
C GLY A 23 4.77 4.53 -7.44
N ARG A 24 4.10 5.68 -7.36
CA ARG A 24 3.38 6.30 -8.49
C ARG A 24 4.27 7.33 -9.17
N ARG A 25 4.12 7.49 -10.50
CA ARG A 25 4.74 8.58 -11.28
C ARG A 25 4.03 9.91 -11.00
N SER A 26 4.30 10.47 -9.83
CA SER A 26 3.59 11.64 -9.30
C SER A 26 4.50 12.56 -8.49
N PHE A 27 5.80 12.26 -8.41
CA PHE A 27 6.76 13.13 -7.74
C PHE A 27 7.17 14.28 -8.66
N HIS A 28 6.80 15.51 -8.32
CA HIS A 28 7.18 16.68 -9.09
C HIS A 28 8.64 17.06 -8.77
N LEU A 29 9.52 16.98 -9.77
CA LEU A 29 10.97 17.16 -9.58
C LEU A 29 11.32 18.57 -9.07
N GLN A 30 10.92 19.61 -9.80
CA GLN A 30 11.28 21.00 -9.46
C GLN A 30 10.72 21.47 -8.11
N LYS A 31 9.52 21.01 -7.75
CA LYS A 31 8.84 21.40 -6.50
C LYS A 31 9.09 20.42 -5.37
N SER A 32 9.89 19.39 -5.61
CA SER A 32 10.20 18.31 -4.67
C SER A 32 8.99 17.78 -3.90
N ARG A 33 7.85 17.58 -4.59
CA ARG A 33 6.58 17.23 -3.93
C ARG A 33 5.77 16.21 -4.72
N CYS A 34 5.32 15.17 -4.05
CA CYS A 34 4.44 14.16 -4.66
C CYS A 34 2.98 14.61 -4.69
N SER A 35 2.40 14.71 -5.89
CA SER A 35 0.99 15.02 -6.06
C SER A 35 0.06 13.90 -5.62
N ALA A 36 0.54 12.68 -5.38
CA ALA A 36 -0.30 11.57 -4.92
C ALA A 36 -0.35 11.40 -3.40
N CYS A 37 0.81 11.44 -2.73
CA CYS A 37 0.95 11.16 -1.30
C CYS A 37 1.56 12.32 -0.48
N ALA A 38 1.91 13.44 -1.13
CA ALA A 38 2.57 14.61 -0.53
C ALA A 38 3.97 14.40 0.04
N TYR A 39 4.67 13.30 -0.28
CA TYR A 39 6.11 13.17 0.01
C TYR A 39 6.86 14.45 -0.42
N PRO A 40 7.70 15.07 0.42
CA PRO A 40 8.26 14.56 1.69
C PRO A 40 7.42 14.75 2.96
N ALA A 41 6.25 15.40 2.91
CA ALA A 41 5.44 15.72 4.09
C ALA A 41 5.18 14.49 4.98
N ALA A 42 5.19 14.66 6.31
CA ALA A 42 5.02 13.56 7.26
C ALA A 42 3.68 12.83 7.08
N ARG A 43 2.59 13.60 6.91
CA ARG A 43 1.25 13.05 6.71
C ARG A 43 1.01 12.67 5.25
N VAL A 44 0.33 11.54 5.04
CA VAL A 44 -0.12 11.13 3.71
C VAL A 44 -1.26 12.04 3.26
N ARG A 45 -1.15 12.58 2.03
CA ARG A 45 -2.19 13.41 1.42
C ARG A 45 -3.53 12.66 1.31
N LYS A 46 -4.57 13.20 1.96
CA LYS A 46 -5.97 12.74 1.89
C LYS A 46 -6.88 13.94 1.61
N TYR A 47 -7.84 13.76 0.71
CA TYR A 47 -8.93 14.71 0.49
C TYR A 47 -10.25 13.97 0.62
N ASN A 48 -11.16 14.49 1.44
CA ASN A 48 -12.44 13.84 1.73
C ASN A 48 -13.36 13.81 0.50
N TRP A 49 -13.25 14.80 -0.39
CA TRP A 49 -13.97 14.82 -1.66
C TRP A 49 -13.50 13.75 -2.67
N SER A 50 -12.41 13.03 -2.40
CA SER A 50 -11.84 12.04 -3.32
C SER A 50 -11.91 10.61 -2.75
N GLU A 51 -13.12 10.08 -2.62
CA GLU A 51 -13.38 8.76 -2.03
C GLU A 51 -12.66 7.61 -2.73
N LYS A 52 -12.69 7.57 -4.07
CA LYS A 52 -11.97 6.55 -4.85
C LYS A 52 -10.47 6.59 -4.59
N ALA A 53 -9.90 7.78 -4.39
CA ALA A 53 -8.47 7.91 -4.11
C ALA A 53 -8.11 7.43 -2.70
N ILE A 54 -9.01 7.65 -1.72
CA ILE A 54 -8.89 7.12 -0.36
C ILE A 54 -8.89 5.59 -0.41
N ARG A 55 -9.93 4.98 -1.00
CA ARG A 55 -10.10 3.52 -1.07
C ARG A 55 -8.92 2.77 -1.68
N ARG A 56 -8.24 3.34 -2.68
CA ARG A 56 -7.07 2.72 -3.34
C ARG A 56 -5.81 2.66 -2.46
N LYS A 57 -5.80 3.26 -1.28
CA LYS A 57 -4.61 3.38 -0.41
C LYS A 57 -4.88 3.03 1.06
N THR A 58 -6.14 2.80 1.43
CA THR A 58 -6.51 2.49 2.82
C THR A 58 -5.89 1.16 3.27
N THR A 59 -5.77 1.01 4.58
CA THR A 59 -5.47 -0.27 5.24
C THR A 59 -6.38 -1.36 4.68
N GLY A 60 -5.83 -2.54 4.37
CA GLY A 60 -6.55 -3.59 3.63
C GLY A 60 -5.99 -3.88 2.23
N THR A 61 -5.44 -2.87 1.55
CA THR A 61 -5.08 -2.98 0.12
C THR A 61 -3.67 -3.52 -0.17
N GLY A 62 -2.88 -3.78 0.87
CA GLY A 62 -1.49 -4.22 0.75
C GLY A 62 -1.20 -5.50 1.53
N ARG A 63 0.09 -5.81 1.71
CA ARG A 63 0.54 -7.06 2.35
C ARG A 63 0.07 -7.27 3.80
N MET A 64 -0.28 -6.19 4.51
CA MET A 64 -0.74 -6.23 5.92
C MET A 64 0.07 -7.16 6.82
N ARG A 65 1.41 -7.14 6.68
CA ARG A 65 2.32 -8.13 7.31
C ARG A 65 2.09 -8.32 8.81
N TYR A 66 1.86 -7.24 9.54
CA TYR A 66 1.53 -7.28 10.96
C TYR A 66 0.04 -7.53 11.19
N LEU A 67 -0.81 -6.61 10.72
CA LEU A 67 -2.26 -6.60 10.99
C LEU A 67 -2.98 -7.89 10.59
N ARG A 68 -2.51 -8.62 9.57
CA ARG A 68 -3.13 -9.89 9.14
C ARG A 68 -3.08 -10.96 10.23
N ASN A 69 -2.00 -10.99 11.02
CA ASN A 69 -1.80 -11.98 12.07
C ASN A 69 -2.35 -11.54 13.43
N VAL A 70 -2.61 -10.24 13.60
CA VAL A 70 -3.07 -9.65 14.86
C VAL A 70 -4.38 -10.30 15.36
N PRO A 71 -5.45 -10.46 14.56
CA PRO A 71 -6.67 -11.12 15.03
C PRO A 71 -6.44 -12.56 15.50
N ARG A 72 -5.53 -13.30 14.86
CA ARG A 72 -5.17 -14.66 15.30
C ARG A 72 -4.49 -14.65 16.66
N ARG A 73 -3.56 -13.72 16.90
CA ARG A 73 -2.89 -13.57 18.21
C ARG A 73 -3.85 -13.15 19.31
N PHE A 74 -4.82 -12.27 19.00
CA PHE A 74 -5.89 -11.91 19.93
C PHE A 74 -6.75 -13.11 20.34
N LYS A 75 -7.13 -13.97 19.38
CA LYS A 75 -7.91 -15.20 19.68
C LYS A 75 -7.18 -16.16 20.62
N SER A 76 -5.85 -16.13 20.63
CA SER A 76 -5.03 -16.93 21.52
C SER A 76 -4.52 -16.15 22.74
N ASN A 77 -5.13 -15.00 23.08
CA ASN A 77 -4.74 -14.13 24.20
C ASN A 77 -3.22 -13.85 24.26
N PHE A 78 -2.59 -13.68 23.09
CA PHE A 78 -1.15 -13.43 22.98
C PHE A 78 -0.28 -14.47 23.71
N ARG A 79 -0.70 -15.74 23.78
CA ARG A 79 0.12 -16.83 24.31
C ARG A 79 1.44 -16.94 23.54
N GLU A 80 2.55 -17.03 24.28
CA GLU A 80 3.91 -17.19 23.78
C GLU A 80 4.59 -18.38 24.46
N GLY A 81 5.61 -18.98 23.83
CA GLY A 81 6.44 -20.03 24.43
C GLY A 81 5.81 -21.42 24.57
N THR A 82 4.54 -21.62 24.20
CA THR A 82 3.87 -22.94 24.27
C THR A 82 3.92 -23.68 22.94
N GLN A 83 4.22 -24.98 22.96
CA GLN A 83 4.11 -25.85 21.78
C GLN A 83 2.75 -26.56 21.75
N ALA A 84 2.25 -26.85 20.54
CA ALA A 84 1.05 -27.65 20.39
C ALA A 84 1.34 -29.10 20.83
N THR A 85 0.41 -29.71 21.56
CA THR A 85 0.52 -31.13 21.91
C THR A 85 0.48 -31.99 20.64
N PRO A 86 1.25 -33.09 20.59
CA PRO A 86 1.25 -33.98 19.44
C PRO A 86 -0.16 -34.59 19.25
N ARG A 87 -0.65 -34.63 18.02
CA ARG A 87 -1.94 -35.25 17.69
C ARG A 87 -1.79 -36.77 17.70
N THR A 88 -2.53 -37.47 18.56
CA THR A 88 -2.69 -38.92 18.46
C THR A 88 -3.55 -39.24 17.23
N LYS A 89 -3.06 -40.10 16.32
CA LYS A 89 -3.89 -40.64 15.24
C LYS A 89 -4.90 -41.58 15.89
N GLY A 90 -6.15 -41.15 16.00
CA GLY A 90 -7.24 -42.04 16.39
C GLY A 90 -7.31 -43.19 15.37
N THR A 91 -7.36 -44.43 15.86
CA THR A 91 -7.74 -45.57 15.05
C THR A 91 -9.10 -45.28 14.41
N VAL A 92 -9.19 -45.40 13.09
CA VAL A 92 -10.48 -45.39 12.39
C VAL A 92 -11.33 -46.51 12.98
N SER A 93 -12.42 -46.17 13.68
CA SER A 93 -13.42 -47.16 14.06
C SER A 93 -14.06 -47.65 12.77
N SER A 94 -13.72 -48.87 12.37
CA SER A 94 -14.44 -49.61 11.33
C SER A 94 -15.87 -49.85 11.83
N ALA A 95 -16.85 -49.30 11.12
CA ALA A 95 -18.23 -49.75 11.15
C ALA A 95 -18.41 -50.80 10.05
#